data_AF-A0A3C1NIA1-F1
#
_entry.id   AF-A0A3C1NIA1-F1
#
_cell.length_a   1.000
_cell.length_b   1.000
_cell.length_c   1.000
_cell.angle_alpha   90.00
_cell.angle_beta   90.00
_cell.angle_gamma   90.00
#
_symmetry.space_group_name_H-M   'P 1'
#
loop_
_entity.id
_entity.type
_entity.pdbx_description
1 polymer ?
#
loop_
_entity_poly.entity_id
_entity_poly.type
_entity_poly.pdbx_seq_one_letter_code
_entity_poly.pdbx_strand_id
1 'polypeptide(L)'
;MLLIGTYVAPSAIQGLGVFAGEAVARGRLMWSLNPKFDVFIREQEFEELPPHMREYLAHYAYPHLELPGVMILDSDNGKFMNHSLSPNTDFRVFDKGYALVDIAAGDEITCNYFEFDPRFTGLFGAGRAASAEAPQRSVSPIGLTVAAHDRGAQGQRAGNRQGGKIGYRAVREGPSRGDC
;
A
#
# COMPACT_ATOMS: atom_id res chain seq x y z
N MET A 1 -18.16 -0.96 -5.84
CA MET A 1 -18.38 -1.66 -7.13
C MET A 1 -18.20 -0.77 -8.37
N LEU A 2 -17.40 -1.21 -9.34
CA LEU A 2 -17.24 -0.70 -10.70
C LEU A 2 -18.52 -0.86 -11.52
N LEU A 3 -18.90 0.20 -12.25
CA LEU A 3 -20.11 0.31 -13.06
C LEU A 3 -19.82 0.20 -14.57
N ILE A 4 -18.61 -0.24 -14.90
CA ILE A 4 -18.12 -0.41 -16.27
C ILE A 4 -17.50 -1.80 -16.42
N GLY A 5 -17.38 -2.28 -17.65
CA GLY A 5 -16.61 -3.49 -17.94
C GLY A 5 -15.14 -3.29 -17.54
N THR A 6 -14.56 -4.24 -16.80
CA THR A 6 -13.15 -4.22 -16.40
C THR A 6 -12.54 -5.62 -16.42
N TYR A 7 -11.22 -5.69 -16.46
CA TYR A 7 -10.46 -6.92 -16.26
C TYR A 7 -9.20 -6.65 -15.44
N VAL A 8 -8.63 -7.72 -14.87
CA VAL A 8 -7.39 -7.66 -14.09
C VAL A 8 -6.25 -8.24 -14.92
N ALA A 9 -5.12 -7.54 -14.95
CA ALA A 9 -3.91 -7.97 -15.65
C ALA A 9 -2.65 -7.50 -14.91
N PRO A 10 -1.44 -7.97 -15.27
CA PRO A 10 -0.21 -7.43 -14.71
C PRO A 10 -0.10 -5.91 -14.94
N SER A 11 0.18 -5.17 -13.86
CA SER A 11 0.35 -3.72 -13.89
C SER A 11 1.80 -3.32 -14.16
N ALA A 12 2.00 -2.20 -14.86
CA ALA A 12 3.30 -1.57 -14.99
C ALA A 12 3.73 -0.80 -13.72
N ILE A 13 2.78 -0.52 -12.81
CA ILE A 13 2.99 0.16 -11.53
C ILE A 13 3.42 -0.87 -10.49
N GLN A 14 2.54 -1.80 -10.14
CA GLN A 14 2.80 -2.83 -9.14
C GLN A 14 1.88 -4.04 -9.31
N GLY A 15 2.46 -5.23 -9.38
CA GLY A 15 1.72 -6.49 -9.28
C GLY A 15 0.58 -6.62 -10.30
N LEU A 16 -0.65 -6.57 -9.81
CA LEU A 16 -1.87 -6.58 -10.62
C LEU A 16 -2.48 -5.19 -10.67
N GLY A 17 -3.10 -4.86 -11.80
CA GLY A 17 -3.88 -3.66 -12.00
C GLY A 17 -5.27 -4.01 -12.52
N VAL A 18 -6.21 -3.08 -12.39
CA VAL A 18 -7.52 -3.13 -13.04
C VAL A 18 -7.50 -2.24 -14.28
N PHE A 19 -8.03 -2.76 -15.39
CA PHE A 19 -8.01 -2.13 -16.69
C PHE A 19 -9.42 -1.94 -17.21
N ALA A 20 -9.65 -0.86 -17.94
CA ALA A 20 -10.94 -0.55 -18.55
C ALA A 20 -11.24 -1.55 -19.68
N GLY A 21 -12.37 -2.24 -19.62
CA GLY A 21 -12.86 -3.12 -20.69
C GLY A 21 -13.60 -2.38 -21.80
N GLU A 22 -13.90 -1.10 -21.59
CA GLU A 22 -14.59 -0.21 -22.52
C GLU A 22 -14.07 1.21 -22.37
N ALA A 23 -14.33 2.08 -23.36
CA ALA A 23 -13.96 3.49 -23.27
C ALA A 23 -14.87 4.21 -22.26
N VAL A 24 -14.28 5.07 -21.43
CA VAL A 24 -14.96 5.83 -20.37
C VAL A 24 -14.75 7.31 -20.63
N ALA A 25 -15.84 8.06 -20.80
CA ALA A 25 -15.75 9.50 -20.96
C ALA A 25 -15.38 10.18 -19.62
N ARG A 26 -14.65 11.30 -19.70
CA ARG A 26 -14.38 12.19 -18.58
C ARG A 26 -15.68 12.55 -17.85
N GLY A 27 -15.63 12.52 -16.52
CA GLY A 27 -16.74 12.84 -15.63
C GLY A 27 -17.76 11.71 -15.48
N ARG A 28 -17.60 10.57 -16.15
CA ARG A 28 -18.50 9.43 -15.99
C ARG A 28 -18.34 8.83 -14.59
N LEU A 29 -19.46 8.58 -13.91
CA LEU A 29 -19.50 7.75 -12.72
C LEU A 29 -19.15 6.31 -13.12
N MET A 30 -18.06 5.80 -12.55
CA MET A 30 -17.50 4.50 -12.91
C MET A 30 -17.35 3.55 -11.72
N TRP A 31 -17.47 4.04 -10.49
CA TRP A 31 -17.52 3.21 -9.29
C TRP A 31 -18.54 3.79 -8.31
N SER A 32 -19.24 2.93 -7.59
CA SER A 32 -20.09 3.30 -6.45
C SER A 32 -19.98 2.24 -5.38
N LEU A 33 -19.88 2.67 -4.12
CA LEU A 33 -20.02 1.79 -2.97
C LEU A 33 -21.38 1.09 -3.07
N ASN A 34 -21.40 -0.23 -2.85
CA ASN A 34 -22.62 -1.02 -2.88
C ASN A 34 -22.74 -1.83 -1.59
N PRO A 35 -23.58 -1.39 -0.62
CA PRO A 35 -23.74 -2.07 0.66
C PRO A 35 -24.25 -3.52 0.57
N LYS A 36 -24.79 -3.94 -0.57
CA LYS A 36 -25.24 -5.32 -0.80
C LYS A 36 -24.08 -6.24 -1.19
N PHE A 37 -23.02 -5.72 -1.79
CA PHE A 37 -21.93 -6.51 -2.38
C PHE A 37 -20.59 -6.28 -1.71
N ASP A 38 -20.27 -5.03 -1.36
CA ASP A 38 -19.01 -4.69 -0.70
C ASP A 38 -19.07 -5.10 0.78
N VAL A 39 -17.94 -5.54 1.33
CA VAL A 39 -17.87 -6.09 2.69
C VAL A 39 -17.51 -4.99 3.67
N PHE A 40 -18.34 -4.80 4.69
CA PHE A 40 -18.12 -3.85 5.78
C PHE A 40 -17.53 -4.62 6.96
N ILE A 41 -16.27 -4.34 7.29
CA ILE A 41 -15.56 -4.98 8.40
C ILE A 41 -15.46 -3.99 9.55
N ARG A 42 -16.06 -4.33 10.69
CA ARG A 42 -15.95 -3.54 11.93
C ARG A 42 -14.62 -3.82 12.63
N GLU A 43 -14.12 -2.85 13.39
CA GLU A 43 -12.87 -2.98 14.16
C GLU A 43 -12.83 -4.24 15.04
N GLN A 44 -13.92 -4.58 15.72
CA GLN A 44 -14.01 -5.78 16.55
C GLN A 44 -13.88 -7.07 15.72
N GLU A 45 -14.51 -7.12 14.55
CA GLU A 45 -14.42 -8.26 13.63
C GLU A 45 -12.99 -8.40 13.12
N PHE A 46 -12.31 -7.29 12.80
CA PHE A 46 -10.95 -7.30 12.31
C PHE A 46 -9.96 -7.93 13.31
N GLU A 47 -10.07 -7.60 14.60
CA GLU A 47 -9.17 -8.14 15.64
C GLU A 47 -9.36 -9.65 15.87
N GLU A 48 -10.57 -10.16 15.64
CA GLU A 48 -10.91 -11.58 15.76
C GLU A 48 -10.40 -12.41 14.57
N LEU A 49 -10.06 -11.78 13.44
CA LEU A 49 -9.60 -12.49 12.26
C LEU A 49 -8.20 -13.08 12.44
N PRO A 50 -7.92 -14.27 11.86
CA PRO A 50 -6.57 -14.81 11.79
C PRO A 50 -5.56 -13.86 11.13
N PRO A 51 -4.25 -13.93 11.47
CA PRO A 51 -3.23 -13.02 10.95
C PRO A 51 -3.22 -12.87 9.42
N HIS A 52 -3.31 -13.96 8.66
CA HIS A 52 -3.29 -13.93 7.20
C HIS A 52 -4.51 -13.21 6.59
N MET A 53 -5.67 -13.22 7.27
CA MET A 53 -6.85 -12.47 6.83
C MET A 53 -6.69 -10.99 7.13
N ARG A 54 -6.12 -10.63 8.28
CA ARG A 54 -5.79 -9.23 8.59
C ARG A 54 -4.76 -8.66 7.61
N GLU A 55 -3.76 -9.46 7.21
CA GLU A 55 -2.79 -9.09 6.16
C GLU A 55 -3.48 -8.85 4.81
N TYR A 56 -4.42 -9.73 4.43
CA TYR A 56 -5.21 -9.55 3.22
C TYR A 56 -6.04 -8.26 3.25
N LEU A 57 -6.72 -7.99 4.37
CA LEU A 57 -7.51 -6.76 4.55
C LEU A 57 -6.63 -5.52 4.60
N ALA A 58 -5.47 -5.57 5.24
CA ALA A 58 -4.52 -4.46 5.26
C ALA A 58 -4.00 -4.11 3.86
N HIS A 59 -4.07 -5.04 2.90
CA HIS A 59 -3.67 -4.81 1.52
C HIS A 59 -4.81 -4.31 0.63
N TYR A 60 -6.03 -4.82 0.81
CA TYR A 60 -7.14 -4.62 -0.14
C TYR A 60 -8.31 -3.78 0.41
N ALA A 61 -8.38 -3.55 1.72
CA ALA A 61 -9.45 -2.78 2.34
C ALA A 61 -9.03 -1.34 2.61
N TYR A 62 -10.01 -0.43 2.67
CA TYR A 62 -9.82 1.00 2.96
C TYR A 62 -10.83 1.47 4.02
N PRO A 63 -10.57 2.57 4.75
CA PRO A 63 -11.49 3.02 5.79
C PRO A 63 -12.80 3.59 5.21
N HIS A 64 -13.91 3.35 5.91
CA HIS A 64 -15.15 4.06 5.64
C HIS A 64 -15.05 5.49 6.21
N LEU A 65 -15.12 6.52 5.36
CA LEU A 65 -14.87 7.90 5.79
C LEU A 65 -15.99 8.46 6.70
N GLU A 66 -17.22 7.98 6.56
CA GLU A 66 -18.35 8.45 7.36
C GLU A 66 -18.69 7.56 8.58
N LEU A 67 -18.07 6.38 8.70
CA LEU A 67 -18.34 5.41 9.77
C LEU A 67 -17.01 5.04 10.44
N PRO A 68 -16.64 5.70 11.55
CA PRO A 68 -15.39 5.43 12.24
C PRO A 68 -15.25 3.96 12.65
N GLY A 69 -14.05 3.40 12.48
CA GLY A 69 -13.75 2.02 12.85
C GLY A 69 -14.31 0.96 11.89
N VAL A 70 -14.89 1.37 10.76
CA VAL A 70 -15.32 0.45 9.69
C VAL A 70 -14.34 0.52 8.53
N MET A 71 -13.96 -0.65 8.00
CA MET A 71 -13.25 -0.79 6.74
C MET A 71 -14.14 -1.40 5.68
N ILE A 72 -13.84 -1.10 4.42
CA ILE A 72 -14.54 -1.59 3.25
C ILE A 72 -13.57 -2.42 2.42
N LEU A 73 -14.00 -3.62 2.06
CA LEU A 73 -13.35 -4.45 1.06
C LEU A 73 -14.25 -4.51 -0.19
N ASP A 74 -13.72 -4.00 -1.29
CA ASP A 74 -14.37 -4.10 -2.59
C ASP A 74 -14.43 -5.56 -3.04
N SER A 75 -15.65 -6.02 -3.33
CA SER A 75 -15.87 -7.40 -3.76
C SER A 75 -15.48 -7.66 -5.22
N ASP A 76 -15.34 -6.62 -6.04
CA ASP A 76 -15.03 -6.70 -7.46
C ASP A 76 -13.58 -6.31 -7.80
N ASN A 77 -13.30 -5.94 -9.06
CA ASN A 77 -11.95 -5.61 -9.50
C ASN A 77 -11.42 -4.29 -8.90
N GLY A 78 -12.25 -3.48 -8.23
CA GLY A 78 -11.86 -2.19 -7.64
C GLY A 78 -10.67 -2.31 -6.67
N LYS A 79 -10.59 -3.43 -5.92
CA LYS A 79 -9.47 -3.73 -5.01
C LYS A 79 -8.10 -3.84 -5.69
N PHE A 80 -8.03 -3.95 -7.03
CA PHE A 80 -6.77 -4.00 -7.79
C PHE A 80 -6.41 -2.64 -8.40
N MET A 81 -7.10 -1.56 -8.05
CA MET A 81 -6.79 -0.22 -8.55
C MET A 81 -5.52 0.29 -7.89
N ASN A 82 -4.45 0.50 -8.68
CA ASN A 82 -3.17 0.94 -8.15
C ASN A 82 -3.17 2.43 -7.81
N HIS A 83 -2.29 2.78 -6.87
CA HIS A 83 -2.05 4.16 -6.49
C HIS A 83 -1.30 4.94 -7.58
N SER A 84 -1.75 6.17 -7.86
CA SER A 84 -1.04 7.19 -8.65
C SER A 84 -1.26 8.57 -8.03
N LEU A 85 -0.22 9.43 -8.05
CA LEU A 85 -0.34 10.86 -7.70
C LEU A 85 -0.97 11.69 -8.83
N SER A 86 -1.03 11.13 -10.03
CA SER A 86 -1.75 11.68 -11.18
C SER A 86 -2.75 10.61 -11.66
N PRO A 87 -3.78 10.31 -10.87
CA PRO A 87 -4.74 9.26 -11.20
C PRO A 87 -5.61 9.68 -12.38
N ASN A 88 -6.24 8.69 -13.04
CA ASN A 88 -7.31 8.94 -14.01
C ASN A 88 -8.71 8.86 -13.38
N THR A 89 -8.80 8.70 -12.06
CA THR A 89 -10.04 8.68 -11.29
C THR A 89 -10.04 9.68 -10.13
N ASP A 90 -11.24 10.04 -9.68
CA ASP A 90 -11.52 10.92 -8.54
C ASP A 90 -12.42 10.20 -7.54
N PHE A 91 -11.92 9.99 -6.32
CA PHE A 91 -12.63 9.37 -5.21
C PHE A 91 -12.85 10.32 -4.03
N ARG A 92 -12.78 11.63 -4.24
CA ARG A 92 -13.04 12.63 -3.18
C ARG A 92 -14.49 12.64 -2.69
N VAL A 93 -15.42 12.09 -3.48
CA VAL A 93 -16.77 11.75 -3.01
C VAL A 93 -16.72 10.33 -2.48
N PHE A 94 -16.82 10.16 -1.16
CA PHE A 94 -16.57 8.89 -0.48
C PHE A 94 -17.18 7.64 -1.14
N ASP A 95 -18.45 7.69 -1.54
CA ASP A 95 -19.20 6.54 -2.04
C ASP A 95 -19.28 6.48 -3.59
N LYS A 96 -18.48 7.30 -4.29
CA LYS A 96 -18.47 7.42 -5.75
C LYS A 96 -17.06 7.56 -6.31
N GLY A 97 -16.83 7.00 -7.50
CA GLY A 97 -15.61 7.18 -8.29
C GLY A 97 -15.94 7.71 -9.67
N TYR A 98 -15.28 8.78 -10.08
CA TYR A 98 -15.48 9.42 -11.38
C TYR A 98 -14.21 9.39 -12.22
N ALA A 99 -14.35 9.30 -13.55
CA ALA A 99 -13.20 9.46 -14.45
C ALA A 99 -12.76 10.94 -14.51
N LEU A 100 -11.48 11.24 -14.22
CA LEU A 100 -10.91 12.59 -14.33
C LEU A 100 -10.57 12.99 -15.77
N VAL A 101 -10.36 11.99 -16.63
CA VAL A 101 -10.00 12.11 -18.04
C VAL A 101 -10.82 11.12 -18.87
N ASP A 102 -10.76 11.21 -20.19
CA ASP A 102 -11.21 10.11 -21.03
C ASP A 102 -10.24 8.93 -20.84
N ILE A 103 -10.77 7.73 -20.61
CA ILE A 103 -10.00 6.50 -20.39
C ILE A 103 -10.32 5.57 -21.56
N ALA A 104 -9.30 5.15 -22.32
CA ALA A 104 -9.49 4.23 -23.42
C ALA A 104 -9.73 2.80 -22.91
N ALA A 105 -10.38 1.97 -23.73
CA ALA A 105 -10.41 0.54 -23.45
C ALA A 105 -8.97 0.00 -23.47
N GLY A 106 -8.61 -0.73 -22.41
CA GLY A 106 -7.27 -1.27 -22.19
C GLY A 106 -6.36 -0.40 -21.32
N ASP A 107 -6.76 0.83 -20.97
CA ASP A 107 -5.99 1.67 -20.05
C ASP A 107 -6.13 1.16 -18.61
N GLU A 108 -5.04 1.24 -17.83
CA GLU A 108 -5.05 0.96 -16.40
C GLU A 108 -5.83 2.05 -15.65
N ILE A 109 -6.78 1.65 -14.84
CA ILE A 109 -7.52 2.55 -13.96
C ILE A 109 -6.73 2.69 -12.67
N THR A 110 -6.45 3.92 -12.25
CA THR A 110 -5.62 4.25 -11.09
C THR A 110 -6.30 5.29 -10.22
N CYS A 111 -6.05 5.25 -8.92
CA CYS A 111 -6.61 6.19 -7.95
C CYS A 111 -5.54 6.79 -7.05
N ASN A 112 -5.87 7.88 -6.38
CA ASN A 112 -5.00 8.46 -5.38
C ASN A 112 -5.45 8.00 -3.99
N TYR A 113 -4.69 7.11 -3.34
CA TYR A 113 -5.07 6.55 -2.05
C TYR A 113 -5.18 7.61 -0.95
N PHE A 114 -4.50 8.75 -1.08
CA PHE A 114 -4.64 9.88 -0.16
C PHE A 114 -6.04 10.52 -0.20
N GLU A 115 -6.86 10.24 -1.23
CA GLU A 115 -8.24 10.76 -1.33
C GLU A 115 -9.21 10.07 -0.37
N PHE A 116 -8.95 8.81 -0.01
CA PHE A 116 -9.89 7.99 0.75
C PHE A 116 -9.28 7.21 1.93
N ASP A 117 -7.95 7.16 2.07
CA ASP A 117 -7.29 6.64 3.26
C ASP A 117 -6.35 7.70 3.88
N PRO A 118 -6.82 8.44 4.90
CA PRO A 118 -6.01 9.42 5.62
C PRO A 118 -4.77 8.84 6.32
N ARG A 119 -4.75 7.52 6.54
CA ARG A 119 -3.65 6.81 7.20
C ARG A 119 -2.65 6.23 6.21
N PHE A 120 -2.90 6.37 4.90
CA PHE A 120 -1.99 5.87 3.89
C PHE A 120 -0.64 6.59 3.99
N THR A 121 0.41 5.84 4.27
CA THR A 121 1.78 6.37 4.41
C THR A 121 2.63 6.19 3.15
N GLY A 122 2.03 5.76 2.03
CA GLY A 122 2.75 5.39 0.82
C GLY A 122 3.31 3.96 0.86
N LEU A 123 3.50 3.37 -0.32
CA LEU A 123 4.22 2.10 -0.51
C LEU A 123 5.75 2.27 -0.60
N PHE A 124 6.24 3.50 -0.42
CA PHE A 124 7.67 3.77 -0.26
C PHE A 124 8.06 3.46 1.18
N GLY A 125 8.49 2.22 1.42
CA GLY A 125 8.99 1.79 2.73
C GLY A 125 10.17 2.62 3.19
N ALA A 126 9.93 3.68 3.97
CA ALA A 126 10.75 3.95 5.12
C ALA A 126 10.28 2.98 6.19
N GLY A 127 11.12 1.98 6.49
CA GLY A 127 10.88 1.04 7.58
C GLY A 127 10.40 1.82 8.80
N ARG A 128 9.29 1.37 9.37
CA ARG A 128 8.79 1.86 10.64
C ARG A 128 9.91 1.62 11.65
N ALA A 129 10.74 2.63 11.88
CA ALA A 129 11.73 2.62 12.94
C ALA A 129 10.94 2.41 14.22
N ALA A 130 11.11 1.23 14.83
CA ALA A 130 10.65 0.99 16.17
C ALA A 130 11.14 2.17 17.01
N SER A 131 10.21 2.92 17.59
CA SER A 131 10.52 3.96 18.56
C SER A 131 11.19 3.27 19.75
N ALA A 132 12.51 3.21 19.72
CA ALA A 132 13.32 2.82 20.85
C ALA A 132 13.24 3.97 21.86
N GLU A 133 12.51 3.72 22.93
CA GLU A 133 12.47 4.53 24.13
C GLU A 133 13.90 4.67 24.66
N ALA A 134 14.43 5.90 24.66
CA ALA A 134 15.79 6.17 25.12
C ALA A 134 15.82 6.18 26.66
N PRO A 135 16.70 5.39 27.32
CA PRO A 135 16.88 5.54 28.75
C PRO A 135 17.76 6.77 29.01
N GLN A 136 17.20 7.73 29.76
CA GLN A 136 17.94 8.85 30.32
C GLN A 136 19.07 8.34 31.22
N ARG A 137 20.32 8.70 30.92
CA ARG A 137 21.37 8.83 31.94
C ARG A 137 22.24 10.06 31.67
N SER A 138 22.17 10.99 32.63
CA SER A 138 23.15 12.04 32.89
C SER A 138 24.53 11.46 33.17
N VAL A 139 25.62 12.07 32.67
CA VAL A 139 26.64 12.88 33.40
C VAL A 139 27.54 13.59 32.37
N SER A 140 27.96 14.85 32.63
CA SER A 140 29.02 15.62 31.91
C SER A 140 30.40 15.47 32.60
N PRO A 141 31.43 16.29 32.29
CA PRO A 141 32.37 16.15 31.17
C PRO A 141 33.84 16.06 31.66
N ILE A 142 34.76 15.56 30.83
CA ILE A 142 36.24 15.77 30.78
C ILE A 142 36.63 14.96 29.52
N GLY A 143 37.36 15.40 28.50
CA GLY A 143 38.42 16.38 28.33
C GLY A 143 39.44 15.73 27.37
N LEU A 144 40.18 16.57 26.64
CA LEU A 144 41.35 16.26 25.79
C LEU A 144 41.15 15.92 24.29
N THR A 145 41.63 16.90 23.52
CA THR A 145 42.11 16.99 22.13
C THR A 145 43.03 15.85 21.69
N VAL A 146 43.05 15.52 20.39
CA VAL A 146 44.22 15.62 19.46
C VAL A 146 43.74 15.37 18.01
N ALA A 147 44.31 16.15 17.08
CA ALA A 147 44.09 16.14 15.63
C ALA A 147 45.05 15.20 14.87
N ALA A 148 44.67 14.75 13.67
CA ALA A 148 45.52 14.54 12.48
C ALA A 148 44.60 14.12 11.30
N HIS A 149 44.55 14.86 10.17
CA HIS A 149 45.38 14.68 8.95
C HIS A 149 45.34 13.26 8.37
N ASP A 150 45.27 12.98 7.08
CA ASP A 150 45.09 13.72 5.82
C ASP A 150 45.02 12.66 4.69
N ARG A 151 44.50 13.08 3.52
CA ARG A 151 44.69 12.56 2.15
C ARG A 151 44.10 11.23 1.69
N GLY A 152 43.38 11.39 0.56
CA GLY A 152 43.66 10.69 -0.70
C GLY A 152 42.92 9.37 -0.86
N ALA A 153 42.49 8.95 -2.04
CA ALA A 153 42.42 9.53 -3.36
C ALA A 153 41.53 8.59 -4.21
N GLN A 154 40.84 9.19 -5.19
CA GLN A 154 40.53 8.65 -6.51
C GLN A 154 39.96 7.22 -6.66
N GLY A 155 38.70 7.20 -7.12
CA GLY A 155 38.37 6.62 -8.43
C GLY A 155 38.12 5.11 -8.48
N GLN A 156 36.89 4.73 -8.82
CA GLN A 156 36.59 4.12 -10.12
C GLN A 156 35.09 3.82 -10.22
N ARG A 157 34.50 4.25 -11.33
CA ARG A 157 33.18 3.82 -11.79
C ARG A 157 33.29 2.39 -12.31
N ALA A 158 32.43 1.51 -11.84
CA ALA A 158 31.98 0.36 -12.59
C ALA A 158 30.51 0.12 -12.25
N GLY A 159 29.64 0.36 -13.23
CA GLY A 159 28.24 0.01 -13.12
C GLY A 159 28.11 -1.51 -13.12
N ASN A 160 27.24 -2.03 -12.27
CA ASN A 160 26.71 -3.37 -12.44
C ASN A 160 25.21 -3.35 -12.13
N ARG A 161 24.41 -3.56 -13.17
CA ARG A 161 23.01 -3.95 -13.05
C ARG A 161 22.98 -5.35 -12.46
N GLN A 162 22.41 -5.50 -11.28
CA GLN A 162 21.92 -6.79 -10.81
C GLN A 162 20.48 -6.62 -10.37
N GLY A 163 19.57 -7.27 -11.12
CA GLY A 163 18.17 -7.39 -10.76
C GLY A 163 18.04 -8.16 -9.45
N GLY A 164 17.48 -7.49 -8.44
CA GLY A 164 17.06 -8.12 -7.21
C GLY A 164 15.70 -8.78 -7.41
N LYS A 165 15.68 -10.11 -7.55
CA LYS A 165 14.47 -10.89 -7.27
C LYS A 165 14.25 -10.85 -5.76
N ILE A 166 13.16 -10.22 -5.31
CA ILE A 166 12.76 -10.28 -3.90
C ILE A 166 11.96 -11.56 -3.72
N GLY A 167 12.63 -12.60 -3.23
CA GLY A 167 12.00 -13.82 -2.75
C GLY A 167 11.65 -13.70 -1.27
N TYR A 168 10.42 -14.04 -0.90
CA TYR A 168 10.01 -14.18 0.50
C TYR A 168 10.65 -15.45 1.09
N ARG A 169 11.44 -15.31 2.15
CA ARG A 169 12.01 -16.43 2.90
C ARG A 169 11.13 -16.69 4.12
N ALA A 170 10.38 -17.80 4.10
CA ALA A 170 9.65 -18.27 5.28
C ALA A 170 10.65 -18.77 6.33
N VAL A 171 10.63 -18.18 7.52
CA VAL A 171 11.34 -18.70 8.70
C VAL A 171 10.49 -19.82 9.27
N ARG A 172 11.00 -21.06 9.22
CA ARG A 172 10.45 -22.18 9.98
C ARG A 172 11.13 -22.21 11.34
N GLU A 173 10.37 -21.97 12.39
CA GLU A 173 10.70 -22.48 13.72
C GLU A 173 9.68 -23.57 14.05
N GLY A 174 10.18 -24.80 14.23
CA GLY A 174 9.37 -25.91 14.74
C GLY A 174 9.52 -26.03 16.25
N PRO A 175 8.65 -26.79 16.94
CA PRO A 175 8.97 -27.29 18.27
C PRO A 175 9.56 -28.71 18.17
N SER A 176 10.59 -28.96 18.97
CA SER A 176 11.13 -30.30 19.22
C SER A 176 10.62 -30.84 20.56
N ARG A 177 10.52 -32.18 20.61
CA ARG A 177 10.34 -33.10 21.76
C ARG A 177 8.89 -33.32 22.16
N GLY A 178 8.42 -34.54 22.40
CA GLY A 178 9.10 -35.83 22.60
C GLY A 178 8.33 -36.62 23.67
N ASP A 179 8.10 -37.91 23.41
CA ASP A 179 7.67 -39.02 24.28
C ASP A 179 6.79 -38.76 25.52
N CYS A 180 5.54 -39.25 25.45
CA CYS A 180 4.92 -40.24 26.34
C CYS A 180 3.54 -40.63 25.79
#